data_AF-A0A4P5QMS0-F1
#
_entry.id   AF-A0A4P5QMS0-F1
#
_cell.length_a   1.000
_cell.length_b   1.000
_cell.length_c   1.000
_cell.angle_alpha   90.00
_cell.angle_beta   90.00
_cell.angle_gamma   90.00
#
_symmetry.space_group_name_H-M   'P 1'
#
loop_
_entity.id
_entity.type
_entity.pdbx_description
1 polymer ?
#
loop_
_entity_poly.entity_id
_entity_poly.type
_entity_poly.pdbx_seq_one_letter_code
_entity_poly.pdbx_strand_id
1 'polypeptide(L)'
;MLAFGHANVDAAPMQFDFLKRLFGKRERPVAREMSPVPAEVKAVIVPHEPLLDEARELLRGVGASALAERVRIEWNPRMRSTAGLAYPGRALVRLNPKLREFGDEEIQRTLRHELAHLLAQDRAGRKRIEPHGAEWRRACRDLGLVDEKRTHDLPLPRRKIARRHHYRCPACAATIARVRPLRRGSACVQCCRVHNRGRYDARFRFERIEQPA
;
A
#
# COMPACT_ATOMS: atom_id res chain seq x y z
N MET A 1 -83.32 -39.26 24.67
CA MET A 1 -82.68 -38.12 23.98
C MET A 1 -81.66 -38.72 23.01
N LEU A 2 -81.91 -38.93 21.71
CA LEU A 2 -82.10 -37.94 20.61
C LEU A 2 -81.03 -36.83 20.70
N ALA A 3 -80.20 -36.51 19.70
CA ALA A 3 -80.20 -36.78 18.26
C ALA A 3 -78.80 -36.53 17.63
N PHE A 4 -78.55 -37.22 16.49
CA PHE A 4 -77.89 -36.83 15.21
C PHE A 4 -77.11 -35.49 15.16
N GLY A 5 -75.98 -35.31 14.47
CA GLY A 5 -75.45 -35.92 13.26
C GLY A 5 -74.96 -34.80 12.30
N HIS A 6 -74.02 -35.14 11.41
CA HIS A 6 -73.54 -34.43 10.21
C HIS A 6 -72.21 -33.66 10.25
N ALA A 7 -71.30 -34.17 9.40
CA ALA A 7 -70.20 -33.47 8.78
C ALA A 7 -70.71 -32.42 7.79
N ASN A 8 -69.97 -31.31 7.61
CA ASN A 8 -69.56 -30.89 6.28
C ASN A 8 -68.39 -29.91 6.30
N VAL A 9 -67.58 -30.09 5.27
CA VAL A 9 -66.52 -29.24 4.71
C VAL A 9 -67.06 -27.85 4.39
N ASP A 10 -66.29 -26.81 4.70
CA ASP A 10 -66.29 -25.58 3.90
C ASP A 10 -64.94 -24.85 3.99
N ALA A 11 -64.51 -24.41 2.82
CA ALA A 11 -63.22 -23.85 2.51
C ALA A 11 -63.26 -22.32 2.38
N ALA A 12 -62.10 -21.72 2.68
CA ALA A 12 -61.60 -20.41 2.21
C ALA A 12 -62.22 -19.11 2.80
N PRO A 13 -61.56 -17.94 2.70
CA PRO A 13 -60.25 -17.65 2.10
C PRO A 13 -59.25 -16.95 3.05
N MET A 14 -57.97 -17.31 2.93
CA MET A 14 -56.88 -16.37 3.23
C MET A 14 -56.97 -15.23 2.21
N GLN A 15 -57.38 -14.05 2.66
CA GLN A 15 -57.27 -12.84 1.84
C GLN A 15 -55.80 -12.50 1.65
N PHE A 16 -55.36 -12.68 0.40
CA PHE A 16 -54.14 -12.14 -0.16
C PHE A 16 -54.15 -10.61 -0.05
N ASP A 17 -53.33 -10.02 0.82
CA ASP A 17 -52.94 -8.61 0.71
C ASP A 17 -51.50 -8.48 0.19
N PHE A 18 -51.26 -9.13 -0.95
CA PHE A 18 -50.00 -9.19 -1.68
C PHE A 18 -49.74 -7.92 -2.53
N LEU A 19 -50.62 -6.91 -2.51
CA LEU A 19 -50.56 -5.76 -3.43
C LEU A 19 -50.47 -4.38 -2.73
N LYS A 20 -49.86 -4.29 -1.55
CA LYS A 20 -49.39 -3.02 -0.95
C LYS A 20 -47.89 -2.95 -0.66
N ARG A 21 -47.09 -3.88 -1.19
CA ARG A 21 -45.62 -3.91 -0.96
C ARG A 21 -44.76 -3.68 -2.21
N LEU A 22 -45.36 -3.22 -3.31
CA LEU A 22 -44.64 -2.92 -4.57
C LEU A 22 -44.43 -1.41 -4.83
N PHE A 23 -45.10 -0.51 -4.13
CA PHE A 23 -44.93 0.95 -4.30
C PHE A 23 -44.76 1.76 -3.00
N GLY A 24 -44.49 1.10 -1.87
CA GLY A 24 -44.13 1.79 -0.64
C GLY A 24 -42.76 2.45 -0.79
N LYS A 25 -42.74 3.79 -0.87
CA LYS A 25 -41.51 4.60 -0.83
C LYS A 25 -40.71 4.19 0.40
N ARG A 26 -39.57 3.51 0.19
CA ARG A 26 -38.60 3.30 1.27
C ARG A 26 -38.12 4.69 1.70
N GLU A 27 -38.47 5.10 2.91
CA GLU A 27 -37.85 6.25 3.53
C GLU A 27 -36.35 5.99 3.62
N ARG A 28 -35.57 6.88 2.99
CA ARG A 28 -34.11 6.82 3.03
C ARG A 28 -33.69 7.14 4.46
N PRO A 29 -32.77 6.36 5.07
CA PRO A 29 -32.21 6.75 6.36
C PRO A 29 -31.54 8.11 6.21
N VAL A 30 -31.91 9.05 7.09
CA VAL A 30 -31.32 10.39 7.14
C VAL A 30 -29.81 10.22 7.33
N ALA A 31 -29.05 10.77 6.38
CA ALA A 31 -27.60 10.76 6.44
C ALA A 31 -27.17 11.45 7.74
N ARG A 32 -26.48 10.73 8.60
CA ARG A 32 -25.82 11.30 9.78
C ARG A 32 -24.85 12.35 9.27
N GLU A 33 -25.09 13.63 9.58
CA GLU A 33 -24.19 14.73 9.22
C GLU A 33 -22.80 14.40 9.76
N MET A 34 -21.91 14.00 8.86
CA MET A 34 -20.50 13.88 9.15
C MET A 34 -19.97 15.30 9.28
N SER A 35 -19.54 15.67 10.48
CA SER A 35 -18.76 16.89 10.69
C SER A 35 -17.68 17.00 9.62
N PRO A 36 -17.45 18.19 9.04
CA PRO A 36 -16.50 18.35 7.95
C PRO A 36 -15.13 17.85 8.43
N VAL A 37 -14.66 16.77 7.82
CA VAL A 37 -13.27 16.33 7.97
C VAL A 37 -12.43 17.53 7.50
N PRO A 38 -11.55 18.10 8.35
CA PRO A 38 -10.83 19.29 7.99
C PRO A 38 -10.10 19.04 6.67
N ALA A 39 -10.30 19.94 5.72
CA ALA A 39 -9.72 19.88 4.39
C ALA A 39 -8.22 19.57 4.51
N GLU A 40 -7.73 18.58 3.75
CA GLU A 40 -6.33 18.16 3.76
C GLU A 40 -5.42 19.39 3.59
N VAL A 41 -4.81 19.82 4.69
CA VAL A 41 -3.81 20.89 4.65
C VAL A 41 -2.74 20.43 3.68
N LYS A 42 -2.48 21.20 2.61
CA LYS A 42 -1.40 20.90 1.68
C LYS A 42 -0.11 20.88 2.47
N ALA A 43 0.32 19.68 2.87
CA ALA A 43 1.55 19.46 3.61
C ALA A 43 2.71 20.17 2.89
N VAL A 44 3.28 21.17 3.57
CA VAL A 44 4.42 21.94 3.07
C VAL A 44 5.64 21.05 3.19
N ILE A 45 6.41 20.95 2.11
CA ILE A 45 7.68 20.24 2.11
C ILE A 45 8.73 21.27 2.52
N VAL A 46 9.50 20.96 3.57
CA VAL A 46 10.40 21.93 4.20
C VAL A 46 11.84 21.45 4.00
N PRO A 47 12.72 22.26 3.35
CA PRO A 47 14.16 22.03 3.36
C PRO A 47 14.69 22.00 4.79
N HIS A 48 15.73 21.21 5.06
CA HIS A 48 16.36 21.17 6.38
C HIS A 48 17.86 21.44 6.30
N GLU A 49 18.26 22.66 6.63
CA GLU A 49 19.63 23.16 6.44
C GLU A 49 20.69 22.32 7.19
N PRO A 50 20.54 21.98 8.50
CA PRO A 50 21.57 21.20 9.20
C PRO A 50 21.84 19.81 8.59
N LEU A 51 20.80 19.14 8.09
CA LEU A 51 20.96 17.81 7.47
C LEU A 51 21.50 17.91 6.05
N LEU A 52 21.23 19.02 5.36
CA LEU A 52 21.79 19.30 4.06
C LEU A 52 23.31 19.52 4.14
N ASP A 53 23.78 20.25 5.15
CA ASP A 53 25.20 20.51 5.33
C ASP A 53 25.96 19.23 5.68
N GLU A 54 25.43 18.40 6.59
CA GLU A 54 26.03 17.09 6.87
C GLU A 54 26.02 16.17 5.64
N ALA A 55 24.91 16.13 4.90
CA ALA A 55 24.84 15.35 3.66
C ALA A 55 25.91 15.79 2.65
N ARG A 56 26.14 17.10 2.52
CA ARG A 56 27.18 17.67 1.65
C ARG A 56 28.57 17.31 2.12
N GLU A 57 28.84 17.39 3.41
CA GLU A 57 30.12 17.01 4.00
C GLU A 57 30.44 15.55 3.74
N LEU A 58 29.49 14.65 4.04
CA LEU A 58 29.63 13.21 3.77
C LEU A 58 29.92 12.92 2.30
N LEU A 59 29.16 13.55 1.38
CA LEU A 59 29.33 13.36 -0.05
C LEU A 59 30.68 13.89 -0.57
N ARG A 60 31.15 15.05 -0.08
CA ARG A 60 32.47 15.58 -0.41
C ARG A 60 33.58 14.68 0.12
N GLY A 61 33.43 14.15 1.34
CA GLY A 61 34.40 13.24 1.97
C GLY A 61 34.65 11.96 1.16
N VAL A 62 33.65 11.51 0.39
CA VAL A 62 33.77 10.33 -0.50
C VAL A 62 34.04 10.69 -1.97
N GLY A 63 34.41 11.95 -2.25
CA GLY A 63 34.77 12.46 -3.58
C GLY A 63 33.59 12.77 -4.51
N ALA A 64 32.36 12.83 -4.01
CA ALA A 64 31.15 13.07 -4.79
C ALA A 64 30.72 14.56 -4.80
N SER A 65 31.67 15.46 -5.07
CA SER A 65 31.45 16.92 -4.98
C SER A 65 30.30 17.43 -5.87
N ALA A 66 30.21 16.95 -7.11
CA ALA A 66 29.13 17.34 -8.02
C ALA A 66 27.74 16.90 -7.53
N LEU A 67 27.66 15.75 -6.84
CA LEU A 67 26.42 15.32 -6.17
C LEU A 67 26.13 16.18 -4.95
N ALA A 68 27.14 16.55 -4.15
CA ALA A 68 26.99 17.41 -2.99
C ALA A 68 26.43 18.80 -3.34
N GLU A 69 26.83 19.37 -4.48
CA GLU A 69 26.33 20.69 -4.92
C GLU A 69 24.82 20.68 -5.20
N ARG A 70 24.32 19.59 -5.81
CA ARG A 70 22.93 19.46 -6.28
C ARG A 70 22.00 18.74 -5.30
N VAL A 71 22.53 18.11 -4.23
CA VAL A 71 21.72 17.33 -3.29
C VAL A 71 20.73 18.23 -2.56
N ARG A 72 19.54 17.69 -2.31
CA ARG A 72 18.48 18.34 -1.52
C ARG A 72 17.97 17.36 -0.48
N ILE A 73 17.73 17.88 0.72
CA ILE A 73 17.16 17.13 1.85
C ILE A 73 15.85 17.81 2.26
N GLU A 74 14.77 17.04 2.29
CA GLU A 74 13.43 17.53 2.58
C GLU A 74 12.75 16.70 3.66
N TRP A 75 12.07 17.36 4.59
CA TRP A 75 11.06 16.71 5.42
C TRP A 75 9.74 16.61 4.66
N ASN A 76 9.17 15.40 4.59
CA ASN A 76 7.87 15.19 3.95
C ASN A 76 6.81 14.78 4.98
N PRO A 77 5.99 15.72 5.48
CA PRO A 77 4.96 15.44 6.49
C PRO A 77 3.80 14.57 5.97
N ARG A 78 3.79 14.18 4.69
CA ARG A 78 2.84 13.17 4.16
C ARG A 78 3.34 11.74 4.33
N MET A 79 4.61 11.51 4.68
CA MET A 79 5.11 10.16 4.94
C MET A 79 4.46 9.59 6.20
N ARG A 80 4.23 8.27 6.19
CA ARG A 80 3.52 7.57 7.27
C ARG A 80 4.33 6.36 7.74
N SER A 81 4.48 5.38 6.87
CA SER A 81 5.07 4.07 7.17
C SER A 81 6.51 3.86 6.67
N THR A 82 7.03 4.83 5.93
CA THR A 82 8.37 4.79 5.34
C THR A 82 9.22 5.82 6.06
N ALA A 83 10.46 5.51 6.40
CA ALA A 83 11.36 6.41 7.12
C ALA A 83 12.05 7.41 6.19
N GLY A 84 12.57 6.93 5.06
CA GLY A 84 13.29 7.70 4.06
C GLY A 84 12.95 7.29 2.63
N LEU A 85 13.19 8.18 1.68
CA LEU A 85 13.13 7.89 0.24
C LEU A 85 14.18 8.70 -0.52
N ALA A 86 14.98 8.01 -1.32
CA ALA A 86 15.90 8.60 -2.29
C ALA A 86 15.28 8.70 -3.69
N TYR A 87 15.57 9.82 -4.37
CA TYR A 87 15.23 10.08 -5.78
C TYR A 87 16.49 10.45 -6.57
N PRO A 88 17.25 9.45 -7.07
CA PRO A 88 18.54 9.68 -7.75
C PRO A 88 18.50 10.67 -8.91
N GLY A 89 17.48 10.58 -9.77
CA GLY A 89 17.31 11.49 -10.90
C GLY A 89 17.05 12.96 -10.52
N ARG A 90 16.80 13.24 -9.23
CA ARG A 90 16.55 14.59 -8.71
C ARG A 90 17.55 15.03 -7.63
N ALA A 91 18.54 14.17 -7.32
CA ALA A 91 19.43 14.30 -6.16
C ALA A 91 18.68 14.69 -4.88
N LEU A 92 17.60 13.99 -4.58
CA LEU A 92 16.70 14.36 -3.49
C LEU A 92 16.55 13.21 -2.51
N VAL A 93 16.73 13.49 -1.22
CA VAL A 93 16.32 12.65 -0.10
C VAL A 93 15.09 13.26 0.57
N ARG A 94 14.09 12.44 0.84
CA ARG A 94 12.94 12.80 1.68
C ARG A 94 12.92 11.96 2.93
N LEU A 95 12.82 12.62 4.07
CA LEU A 95 12.74 11.98 5.38
C LEU A 95 11.34 12.14 5.98
N ASN A 96 10.95 11.15 6.77
CA ASN A 96 9.71 11.17 7.54
C ASN A 96 9.93 11.92 8.85
N PRO A 97 9.18 13.01 9.13
CA PRO A 97 9.34 13.78 10.37
C PRO A 97 9.22 12.95 11.66
N LYS A 98 8.52 11.80 11.60
CA LYS A 98 8.41 10.86 12.73
C LYS A 98 9.74 10.26 13.17
N LEU A 99 10.80 10.35 12.36
CA LEU A 99 12.16 9.96 12.77
C LEU A 99 12.63 10.68 14.03
N ARG A 100 12.14 11.90 14.28
CA ARG A 100 12.40 12.66 15.52
C ARG A 100 11.92 11.94 16.78
N GLU A 101 10.93 11.04 16.66
CA GLU A 101 10.44 10.21 17.76
C GLU A 101 11.44 9.09 18.13
N PHE A 102 12.44 8.82 17.28
CA PHE A 102 13.43 7.74 17.44
C PHE A 102 14.86 8.23 17.73
N GLY A 103 15.05 9.55 17.84
CA GLY A 103 16.34 10.18 18.16
C GLY A 103 17.21 10.50 16.94
N ASP A 104 18.26 11.30 17.19
CA ASP A 104 19.14 11.82 16.14
C ASP A 104 19.95 10.73 15.44
N GLU A 105 20.35 9.68 16.16
CA GLU A 105 21.07 8.54 15.58
C GLU A 105 20.28 7.88 14.45
N GLU A 106 18.97 7.68 14.62
CA GLU A 106 18.12 7.08 13.60
C GLU A 106 17.86 8.03 12.43
N ILE A 107 17.80 9.34 12.68
CA ILE A 107 17.77 10.35 11.62
C ILE A 107 19.04 10.23 10.78
N GLN A 108 20.21 10.16 11.42
CA GLN A 108 21.50 10.08 10.72
C GLN A 108 21.67 8.78 9.96
N ARG A 109 21.30 7.66 10.58
CA ARG A 109 21.30 6.35 9.94
C ARG A 109 20.40 6.34 8.70
N THR A 110 19.17 6.86 8.81
CA THR A 110 18.25 6.95 7.68
C THR A 110 18.77 7.89 6.60
N LEU A 111 19.32 9.06 6.97
CA LEU A 111 19.92 9.99 6.01
C LEU A 111 21.03 9.31 5.20
N ARG A 112 21.97 8.65 5.87
CA ARG A 112 23.09 7.94 5.21
C ARG A 112 22.60 6.79 4.33
N HIS A 113 21.54 6.09 4.75
CA HIS A 113 20.92 5.01 3.98
C HIS A 113 20.37 5.54 2.64
N GLU A 114 19.63 6.64 2.68
CA GLU A 114 19.06 7.24 1.47
C GLU A 114 20.13 7.93 0.61
N LEU A 115 21.16 8.55 1.22
CA LEU A 115 22.32 9.08 0.50
C LEU A 115 23.09 7.98 -0.21
N ALA A 116 23.20 6.78 0.37
CA ALA A 116 23.85 5.65 -0.29
C ALA A 116 23.17 5.25 -1.60
N HIS A 117 21.84 5.35 -1.68
CA HIS A 117 21.12 5.17 -2.95
C HIS A 117 21.48 6.25 -3.98
N LEU A 118 21.57 7.52 -3.58
CA LEU A 118 21.99 8.60 -4.48
C LEU A 118 23.42 8.38 -4.97
N LEU A 119 24.35 8.12 -4.06
CA LEU A 119 25.77 7.93 -4.34
C LEU A 119 26.02 6.71 -5.23
N ALA A 120 25.34 5.59 -4.97
CA ALA A 120 25.47 4.39 -5.78
C ALA A 120 25.01 4.65 -7.23
N GLN A 121 23.88 5.32 -7.42
CA GLN A 121 23.38 5.65 -8.75
C GLN A 121 24.26 6.69 -9.45
N ASP A 122 24.75 7.70 -8.73
CA ASP A 122 25.64 8.73 -9.26
C ASP A 122 26.92 8.10 -9.85
N ARG A 123 27.55 7.18 -9.09
CA ARG A 123 28.71 6.41 -9.55
C ARG A 123 28.41 5.48 -10.73
N ALA A 124 27.20 4.90 -10.77
CA ALA A 124 26.77 4.03 -11.86
C ALA A 124 26.33 4.80 -13.13
N GLY A 125 26.16 6.11 -13.04
CA GLY A 125 25.70 6.95 -14.14
C GLY A 125 24.32 6.53 -14.65
N ARG A 126 24.21 6.23 -15.95
CA ARG A 126 22.95 5.82 -16.60
C ARG A 126 22.65 4.32 -16.45
N LYS A 127 23.57 3.54 -15.87
CA LYS A 127 23.39 2.09 -15.71
C LYS A 127 22.29 1.82 -14.67
N ARG A 128 21.43 0.84 -14.97
CA ARG A 128 20.49 0.29 -14.00
C ARG A 128 21.27 -0.57 -12.99
N ILE A 129 21.14 -0.23 -11.71
CA ILE A 129 21.70 -1.00 -10.59
C ILE A 129 20.58 -1.57 -9.74
N GLU A 130 20.89 -2.63 -9.00
CA GLU A 130 19.95 -3.19 -8.03
C GLU A 130 19.86 -2.27 -6.79
N PRO A 131 18.65 -1.98 -6.26
CA PRO A 131 18.48 -0.98 -5.21
C PRO A 131 19.37 -1.16 -3.99
N HIS A 132 19.63 -2.41 -3.60
CA HIS A 132 20.51 -2.78 -2.48
C HIS A 132 21.64 -3.72 -2.94
N GLY A 133 22.13 -3.49 -4.17
CA GLY A 133 23.18 -4.27 -4.84
C GLY A 133 24.58 -4.05 -4.26
N ALA A 134 25.59 -4.49 -5.01
CA ALA A 134 26.99 -4.31 -4.61
C ALA A 134 27.39 -2.82 -4.56
N GLU A 135 26.90 -2.04 -5.52
CA GLU A 135 27.13 -0.60 -5.64
C GLU A 135 26.58 0.15 -4.42
N TRP A 136 25.35 -0.19 -4.01
CA TRP A 136 24.72 0.38 -2.82
C TRP A 136 25.45 -0.02 -1.54
N ARG A 137 25.79 -1.30 -1.36
CA ARG A 137 26.55 -1.77 -0.18
C ARG A 137 27.91 -1.09 -0.06
N ARG A 138 28.57 -0.81 -1.19
CA ARG A 138 29.82 -0.02 -1.21
C ARG A 138 29.56 1.41 -0.76
N ALA A 139 28.52 2.06 -1.32
CA ALA A 139 28.14 3.41 -0.91
C ALA A 139 27.78 3.51 0.58
N CYS A 140 27.11 2.51 1.16
CA CYS A 140 26.85 2.44 2.60
C CYS A 140 28.14 2.48 3.42
N ARG A 141 29.11 1.60 3.10
CA ARG A 141 30.39 1.56 3.82
C ARG A 141 31.15 2.87 3.72
N ASP A 142 31.19 3.46 2.52
CA ASP A 142 31.88 4.74 2.29
C ASP A 142 31.23 5.88 3.09
N LEU A 143 29.92 5.80 3.35
CA LEU A 143 29.16 6.77 4.17
C LEU A 143 29.11 6.38 5.67
N GLY A 144 29.95 5.45 6.11
CA GLY A 144 30.06 5.05 7.52
C GLY A 144 28.94 4.14 8.03
N LEU A 145 28.14 3.54 7.15
CA LEU A 145 27.16 2.51 7.51
C LEU A 145 27.77 1.11 7.38
N VAL A 146 27.96 0.45 8.52
CA VAL A 146 28.45 -0.94 8.62
C VAL A 146 27.25 -1.87 8.79
N ASP A 147 27.22 -2.97 8.02
CA ASP A 147 26.19 -4.02 8.08
C ASP A 147 24.72 -3.54 7.96
N GLU A 148 24.50 -2.44 7.24
CA GLU A 148 23.16 -1.89 7.04
C GLU A 148 22.24 -2.89 6.34
N LYS A 149 21.17 -3.27 7.05
CA LYS A 149 20.13 -4.17 6.52
C LYS A 149 19.24 -3.39 5.55
N ARG A 150 18.82 -4.08 4.48
CA ARG A 150 17.85 -3.58 3.48
C ARG A 150 16.61 -2.94 4.11
N THR A 151 16.16 -3.46 5.24
CA THR A 151 14.98 -2.98 5.97
C THR A 151 15.36 -2.71 7.41
N HIS A 152 15.26 -1.45 7.82
CA HIS A 152 15.12 -1.09 9.23
C HIS A 152 13.65 -1.29 9.62
N ASP A 153 13.38 -2.08 10.65
CA ASP A 153 12.04 -2.22 11.21
C ASP A 153 11.80 -1.10 12.23
N LEU A 154 11.58 0.12 11.73
CA LEU A 154 11.01 1.15 12.58
C LEU A 154 9.52 0.88 12.78
N PRO A 155 8.99 0.98 14.02
CA PRO A 155 7.57 0.77 14.32
C PRO A 155 6.71 1.95 13.85
N LEU A 156 6.96 2.45 12.64
CA LEU A 156 6.15 3.49 12.01
C LEU A 156 4.74 2.96 11.73
N PRO A 157 3.70 3.79 11.95
CA PRO A 157 2.32 3.35 11.83
C PRO A 157 2.02 2.89 10.40
N ARG A 158 1.70 1.60 10.27
CA ARG A 158 1.25 0.98 9.02
C ARG A 158 -0.27 0.84 9.06
N ARG A 159 -0.97 1.56 8.17
CA ARG A 159 -2.42 1.38 8.02
C ARG A 159 -2.69 -0.03 7.49
N LYS A 160 -3.33 -0.88 8.29
CA LYS A 160 -3.88 -2.16 7.82
C LYS A 160 -5.12 -1.84 6.98
N ILE A 161 -5.01 -2.02 5.66
CA ILE A 161 -6.15 -1.83 4.75
C ILE A 161 -6.81 -3.19 4.52
N ALA A 162 -8.11 -3.27 4.80
CA ALA A 162 -8.89 -4.48 4.60
C ALA A 162 -8.85 -4.93 3.13
N ARG A 163 -8.58 -6.21 2.91
CA ARG A 163 -8.62 -6.84 1.59
C ARG A 163 -10.06 -7.24 1.29
N ARG A 164 -10.80 -6.36 0.62
CA ARG A 164 -12.25 -6.54 0.36
C ARG A 164 -12.57 -7.23 -0.96
N HIS A 165 -11.57 -7.44 -1.81
CA HIS A 165 -11.77 -8.06 -3.12
C HIS A 165 -11.21 -9.47 -3.11
N HIS A 166 -12.11 -10.44 -3.12
CA HIS A 166 -11.78 -11.87 -3.10
C HIS A 166 -11.95 -12.45 -4.49
N TYR A 167 -11.03 -13.33 -4.85
CA TYR A 167 -11.06 -14.04 -6.12
C TYR A 167 -10.68 -15.49 -5.93
N ARG A 168 -11.21 -16.36 -6.78
CA ARG A 168 -10.93 -17.80 -6.81
C ARG A 168 -10.48 -18.22 -8.21
N CYS A 169 -9.51 -19.11 -8.29
CA CYS A 169 -9.16 -19.78 -9.52
C CYS A 169 -10.17 -20.89 -9.81
N PRO A 170 -10.77 -20.97 -11.01
CA PRO A 170 -11.77 -22.00 -11.32
C PRO A 170 -11.18 -23.41 -11.40
N ALA A 171 -9.88 -23.56 -11.71
CA ALA A 171 -9.24 -24.87 -11.88
C ALA A 171 -8.75 -25.49 -10.57
N CYS A 172 -8.09 -24.71 -9.70
CA CYS A 172 -7.48 -25.24 -8.47
C CYS A 172 -8.10 -24.69 -7.19
N ALA A 173 -9.16 -23.90 -7.28
CA ALA A 173 -9.84 -23.24 -6.16
C ALA A 173 -8.99 -22.29 -5.30
N ALA A 174 -7.72 -22.04 -5.65
CA ALA A 174 -6.86 -21.11 -4.93
C ALA A 174 -7.50 -19.72 -4.84
N THR A 175 -7.50 -19.12 -3.66
CA THR A 175 -8.09 -17.81 -3.42
C THR A 175 -7.04 -16.73 -3.23
N ILE A 176 -7.35 -15.51 -3.67
CA ILE A 176 -6.55 -14.32 -3.39
C ILE A 176 -7.46 -13.21 -2.85
N ALA A 177 -6.95 -12.47 -1.86
CA ALA A 177 -7.60 -11.31 -1.30
C ALA A 177 -6.79 -10.05 -1.63
N ARG A 178 -7.45 -8.99 -2.10
CA ARG A 178 -6.81 -7.74 -2.50
C ARG A 178 -7.50 -6.51 -1.92
N VAL A 179 -6.69 -5.48 -1.68
CA VAL A 179 -7.16 -4.14 -1.27
C VAL A 179 -7.84 -3.40 -2.43
N ARG A 180 -7.34 -3.58 -3.65
CA ARG A 180 -7.90 -2.99 -4.88
C ARG A 180 -8.37 -4.12 -5.81
N PRO A 181 -9.42 -3.91 -6.62
CA PRO A 181 -9.88 -4.94 -7.55
C PRO A 181 -8.80 -5.25 -8.62
N LEU A 182 -8.87 -6.44 -9.21
CA LEU A 182 -8.14 -6.78 -10.43
C LEU A 182 -8.73 -5.97 -11.59
N ARG A 183 -7.93 -5.08 -12.18
CA ARG A 183 -8.35 -4.23 -13.31
C ARG A 183 -8.14 -4.89 -14.68
N ARG A 184 -7.25 -5.87 -14.77
CA ARG A 184 -6.94 -6.64 -15.98
C ARG A 184 -7.14 -8.12 -15.70
N GLY A 185 -7.37 -8.92 -16.74
CA GLY A 185 -7.38 -10.38 -16.64
C GLY A 185 -6.10 -10.85 -15.97
N SER A 186 -6.23 -11.45 -14.79
CA SER A 186 -5.11 -12.03 -14.04
C SER A 186 -5.47 -13.47 -13.75
N ALA A 187 -4.52 -14.38 -13.93
CA ALA A 187 -4.72 -15.81 -13.82
C ALA A 187 -3.86 -16.41 -12.70
N CYS A 188 -4.27 -17.58 -12.22
CA CYS A 188 -3.51 -18.35 -11.25
C CYS A 188 -2.15 -18.73 -11.82
N VAL A 189 -1.08 -18.18 -11.23
CA VAL A 189 0.29 -18.44 -11.69
C VAL A 189 0.66 -19.93 -11.60
N GLN A 190 0.13 -20.65 -10.61
CA GLN A 190 0.41 -22.08 -10.44
C GLN A 190 -0.19 -22.87 -11.61
N CYS A 191 -1.47 -22.66 -11.94
CA CYS A 191 -2.10 -23.33 -13.07
C CYS A 191 -1.49 -22.92 -14.42
N CYS A 192 -1.17 -21.63 -14.60
CA CYS A 192 -0.46 -21.17 -15.79
C CYS A 192 0.91 -21.83 -15.95
N ARG A 193 1.65 -22.06 -14.86
CA ARG A 193 2.94 -22.78 -14.89
C ARG A 193 2.77 -24.23 -15.30
N VAL A 194 1.82 -24.92 -14.68
CA VAL A 194 1.55 -26.34 -14.94
C VAL A 194 1.04 -26.57 -16.37
N HIS A 195 0.12 -25.73 -16.85
CA HIS A 195 -0.63 -26.02 -18.08
C HIS A 195 -0.30 -25.11 -19.28
N ASN A 196 0.46 -24.02 -19.09
CA ASN A 196 0.79 -23.07 -20.16
C ASN A 196 2.22 -22.49 -20.03
N ARG A 197 3.17 -23.25 -19.46
CA ARG A 197 4.59 -22.85 -19.32
C ARG A 197 4.77 -21.48 -18.66
N GLY A 198 3.87 -21.11 -17.76
CA GLY A 198 3.87 -19.83 -17.04
C GLY A 198 3.26 -18.66 -17.80
N ARG A 199 2.84 -18.83 -19.07
CA ARG A 199 2.12 -17.82 -19.82
C ARG A 199 0.68 -17.72 -19.33
N TYR A 200 0.13 -16.52 -19.40
CA TYR A 200 -1.27 -16.27 -19.05
C TYR A 200 -2.19 -17.20 -19.87
N ASP A 201 -3.18 -17.80 -19.20
CA ASP A 201 -4.22 -18.59 -19.81
C ASP A 201 -5.57 -18.17 -19.22
N ALA A 202 -6.55 -17.87 -20.08
CA ALA A 202 -7.86 -17.40 -19.67
C ALA A 202 -8.65 -18.45 -18.87
N ARG A 203 -8.35 -19.75 -19.07
CA ARG A 203 -8.96 -20.86 -18.31
C ARG A 203 -8.66 -20.79 -16.81
N PHE A 204 -7.57 -20.12 -16.43
CA PHE A 204 -7.16 -19.96 -15.03
C PHE A 204 -7.34 -18.53 -14.52
N ARG A 205 -8.08 -17.70 -15.27
CA ARG A 205 -8.40 -16.34 -14.85
C ARG A 205 -9.14 -16.37 -13.53
N PHE A 206 -8.71 -15.52 -12.61
CA PHE A 206 -9.36 -15.34 -11.32
C PHE A 206 -10.77 -14.76 -11.48
N GLU A 207 -11.75 -15.44 -10.89
CA GLU A 207 -13.14 -15.03 -10.83
C GLU A 207 -13.41 -14.38 -9.49
N ARG A 208 -14.19 -13.29 -9.49
CA ARG A 208 -14.52 -12.58 -8.26
C ARG A 208 -15.51 -13.42 -7.46
N ILE A 209 -15.24 -13.61 -6.18
CA ILE A 209 -16.15 -14.26 -5.24
C ILE A 209 -16.55 -13.29 -4.14
N GLU A 210 -17.65 -13.59 -3.47
CA GLU A 210 -17.96 -12.99 -2.17
C GLU A 210 -16.88 -13.39 -1.15
N GLN A 211 -16.77 -12.63 -0.07
CA GLN A 211 -15.80 -12.96 0.97
C GLN A 211 -16.09 -14.39 1.46
N PRO A 212 -15.13 -15.32 1.37
CA PRO A 212 -15.34 -16.65 1.93
C PRO A 212 -15.61 -16.48 3.43
N ALA A 213 -16.68 -17.11 3.90
CA ALA A 213 -17.09 -17.11 5.30
C ALA A 213 -15.97 -17.60 6.21
#